data_AF-A0A2V8WMR5-F1
#
_entry.id   AF-A0A2V8WMR5-F1
#
_cell.length_a   1.000
_cell.length_b   1.000
_cell.length_c   1.000
_cell.angle_alpha   90.00
_cell.angle_beta   90.00
_cell.angle_gamma   90.00
#
_symmetry.space_group_name_H-M   'P 1'
#
loop_
_entity.id
_entity.type
_entity.pdbx_description
1 polymer ?
#
loop_
_entity_poly.entity_id
_entity_poly.type
_entity_poly.pdbx_seq_one_letter_code
_entity_poly.pdbx_strand_id
1 'polypeptide(L)'
;MVRQGRSSSTRRECGRGFPQGAVLMLSLADRAAAPAHVLVRLLDRESVLLNLETERYFGLDETGTRMWQLVTDAPSLDVAYEQLLAEFDVEPELLRSNYLELLDRLVDNGLLQVLPANVGTAPAI
;
A
#
# COMPACT_ATOMS: atom_id res chain seq x y z
N MET A 1 6.47 17.42 54.62
CA MET A 1 6.94 16.33 53.73
C MET A 1 6.11 16.41 52.45
N VAL A 2 6.77 16.57 51.29
CA VAL A 2 6.24 16.56 49.88
C VAL A 2 5.17 17.62 49.57
N ARG A 3 5.49 18.89 49.25
CA ARG A 3 5.99 19.51 47.99
C ARG A 3 5.35 19.04 46.67
N GLN A 4 4.80 20.05 45.96
CA GLN A 4 4.23 20.10 44.61
C GLN A 4 5.11 19.45 43.53
N GLY A 5 4.44 18.78 42.58
CA GLY A 5 4.97 18.47 41.25
C GLY A 5 4.15 19.20 40.18
N ARG A 6 4.50 20.45 39.89
CA ARG A 6 4.19 21.12 38.62
C ARG A 6 5.12 20.52 37.57
N SER A 7 4.59 19.82 36.57
CA SER A 7 5.33 19.56 35.33
C SER A 7 4.79 20.45 34.22
N SER A 8 5.49 21.56 34.04
CA SER A 8 5.54 22.33 32.80
C SER A 8 6.84 21.97 32.11
N SER A 9 6.81 21.40 30.89
CA SER A 9 7.95 21.36 29.99
C SER A 9 7.53 21.11 28.54
N THR A 10 8.03 22.00 27.67
CA THR A 10 8.37 21.86 26.23
C THR A 10 7.23 21.43 25.29
N ARG A 11 6.57 22.32 24.55
CA ARG A 11 7.02 23.01 23.32
C ARG A 11 7.96 22.17 22.42
N ARG A 12 7.48 21.98 21.19
CA ARG A 12 8.15 21.63 19.91
C ARG A 12 8.11 20.16 19.51
N GLU A 13 7.06 19.85 18.76
CA GLU A 13 7.13 19.00 17.58
C GLU A 13 6.21 19.67 16.57
N CYS A 14 6.69 20.74 15.91
CA CYS A 14 7.25 20.66 14.56
C CYS A 14 6.50 19.61 13.75
N GLY A 15 5.44 20.06 13.07
CA GLY A 15 4.72 19.26 12.09
C GLY A 15 5.73 18.67 11.12
N ARG A 16 5.86 17.34 11.16
CA ARG A 16 6.45 16.60 10.05
C ARG A 16 5.47 16.74 8.90
N GLY A 17 5.75 17.72 8.04
CA GLY A 17 5.32 17.66 6.66
C GLY A 17 5.86 16.35 6.10
N PHE A 18 4.95 15.42 5.85
CA PHE A 18 5.23 14.28 5.00
C PHE A 18 5.68 14.84 3.65
N PRO A 19 6.75 14.31 3.03
CA PRO A 19 7.05 14.65 1.66
C PRO A 19 5.86 14.19 0.81
N GLN A 20 4.99 15.14 0.44
CA GLN A 20 4.01 14.96 -0.62
C GLN A 20 4.80 14.73 -1.91
N GLY A 21 4.99 13.46 -2.27
CA GLY A 21 5.96 13.09 -3.30
C GLY A 21 5.65 11.80 -4.06
N ALA A 22 4.42 11.30 -4.03
CA ALA A 22 3.98 10.20 -4.89
C ALA A 22 2.61 10.43 -5.56
N VAL A 23 2.05 11.65 -5.51
CA VAL A 23 0.91 12.00 -6.35
C VAL A 23 1.43 12.35 -7.74
N LEU A 24 1.87 11.36 -8.53
CA LEU A 24 2.03 11.55 -9.97
C LEU A 24 1.90 10.20 -10.69
N MET A 25 0.69 9.97 -11.19
CA MET A 25 0.37 9.06 -12.31
C MET A 25 0.51 7.56 -12.04
N LEU A 26 -0.21 7.02 -11.03
CA LEU A 26 -0.62 5.61 -11.10
C LEU A 26 -1.54 5.45 -12.31
N SER A 27 -1.02 4.91 -13.41
CA SER A 27 -1.82 4.59 -14.58
C SER A 27 -2.37 3.18 -14.39
N LEU A 28 -3.63 2.97 -14.76
CA LEU A 28 -4.25 1.64 -14.63
C LEU A 28 -3.56 0.58 -15.52
N ALA A 29 -2.83 1.04 -16.55
CA ALA A 29 -1.97 0.21 -17.38
C ALA A 29 -0.69 -0.27 -16.67
N ASP A 30 -0.26 0.38 -15.60
CA ASP A 30 0.96 0.01 -14.88
C ASP A 30 0.77 -1.31 -14.12
N ARG A 31 1.89 -1.90 -13.71
CA ARG A 31 1.92 -3.12 -12.90
C ARG A 31 2.43 -2.81 -11.52
N ALA A 32 1.85 -3.42 -10.50
CA ALA A 32 2.38 -3.35 -9.15
C ALA A 32 3.09 -4.64 -8.76
N ALA A 33 4.16 -4.49 -7.98
CA ALA A 33 4.92 -5.60 -7.42
C ALA A 33 5.29 -5.31 -5.97
N ALA A 34 5.42 -6.37 -5.18
CA ALA A 34 5.97 -6.27 -3.83
C ALA A 34 7.51 -6.19 -3.92
N PRO A 35 8.15 -5.17 -3.33
CA PRO A 35 9.60 -5.11 -3.23
C PRO A 35 10.18 -6.30 -2.45
N ALA A 36 11.45 -6.65 -2.71
CA ALA A 36 12.10 -7.80 -2.09
C ALA A 36 12.28 -7.68 -0.56
N HIS A 37 12.31 -6.46 -0.03
CA HIS A 37 12.40 -6.18 1.41
C HIS A 37 11.05 -6.20 2.14
N VAL A 38 9.96 -6.48 1.44
CA VAL A 38 8.63 -6.58 2.04
C VAL A 38 8.32 -8.03 2.33
N LEU A 39 8.10 -8.34 3.60
CA LEU A 39 7.65 -9.65 4.04
C LEU A 39 6.14 -9.64 4.21
N VAL A 40 5.47 -10.62 3.60
CA VAL A 40 4.03 -10.80 3.74
C VAL A 40 3.74 -12.06 4.55
N ARG A 41 2.79 -11.96 5.47
CA ARG A 41 2.27 -13.06 6.26
C ARG A 41 0.75 -13.06 6.15
N LEU A 42 0.21 -14.15 5.61
CA LEU A 42 -1.22 -14.38 5.56
C LEU A 42 -1.67 -15.01 6.89
N LEU A 43 -2.68 -14.41 7.49
CA LEU A 43 -3.31 -14.85 8.72
C LEU A 43 -4.79 -15.05 8.41
N ASP A 44 -5.17 -16.30 8.15
CA ASP A 44 -6.51 -16.66 7.69
C ASP A 44 -6.93 -15.89 6.42
N ARG A 45 -7.69 -14.81 6.58
CA ARG A 45 -8.16 -13.95 5.48
C ARG A 45 -7.50 -12.58 5.46
N GLU A 46 -6.74 -12.26 6.49
CA GLU A 46 -6.05 -10.99 6.64
C GLU A 46 -4.57 -11.17 6.27
N SER A 47 -3.86 -10.07 6.06
CA SER A 47 -2.43 -10.12 5.81
C SER A 47 -1.68 -9.04 6.56
N VAL A 48 -0.51 -9.40 7.04
CA VAL A 48 0.43 -8.47 7.67
C VAL A 48 1.63 -8.33 6.77
N LEU A 49 1.88 -7.11 6.34
CA LEU A 49 3.05 -6.73 5.58
C LEU A 49 4.05 -6.06 6.52
N LEU A 50 5.30 -6.49 6.46
CA LEU A 50 6.42 -5.92 7.18
C LEU A 50 7.40 -5.34 6.16
N ASN A 51 7.62 -4.04 6.24
CA ASN A 51 8.72 -3.40 5.53
C ASN A 51 10.01 -3.57 6.36
N LEU A 52 10.98 -4.33 5.85
CA LEU A 52 12.25 -4.58 6.53
C LEU A 52 13.17 -3.35 6.60
N GLU A 53 13.01 -2.38 5.70
CA GLU A 53 13.83 -1.16 5.69
C GLU A 53 13.36 -0.14 6.73
N THR A 54 12.04 -0.04 6.92
CA THR A 54 11.45 0.92 7.87
C THR A 54 11.02 0.28 9.19
N GLU A 55 11.10 -1.05 9.29
CA GLU A 55 10.65 -1.88 10.42
C GLU A 55 9.16 -1.64 10.78
N ARG A 56 8.37 -1.18 9.80
CA ARG A 56 6.95 -0.88 9.96
C ARG A 56 6.08 -2.05 9.55
N TYR A 57 5.04 -2.27 10.36
CA TYR A 57 4.01 -3.26 10.11
C TYR A 57 2.76 -2.59 9.56
N PHE A 58 2.15 -3.24 8.58
CA PHE A 58 0.89 -2.82 7.98
C PHE A 58 -0.05 -4.02 7.95
N GLY A 59 -1.20 -3.87 8.59
CA GLY A 59 -2.27 -4.87 8.53
C GLY A 59 -3.21 -4.52 7.38
N LEU A 60 -3.58 -5.54 6.61
CA LEU A 60 -4.67 -5.50 5.65
C LEU A 60 -5.79 -6.42 6.14
N ASP A 61 -7.00 -5.89 6.15
CA ASP A 61 -8.21 -6.67 6.34
C ASP A 61 -8.43 -7.65 5.15
N GLU A 62 -9.50 -8.44 5.19
CA GLU A 62 -9.87 -9.40 4.14
C GLU A 62 -9.88 -8.76 2.74
N THR A 63 -10.60 -7.65 2.59
CA THR A 63 -10.72 -6.94 1.31
C THR A 63 -9.38 -6.36 0.84
N GLY A 64 -8.62 -5.73 1.76
CA GLY A 64 -7.31 -5.15 1.43
C GLY A 64 -6.30 -6.22 1.01
N THR A 65 -6.34 -7.38 1.69
CA THR A 65 -5.50 -8.54 1.37
C THR A 65 -5.83 -9.08 -0.01
N ARG A 66 -7.12 -9.21 -0.33
CA ARG A 66 -7.58 -9.67 -1.63
C ARG A 66 -7.16 -8.71 -2.76
N MET A 67 -7.34 -7.40 -2.54
CA MET A 67 -6.89 -6.36 -3.46
C MET A 67 -5.38 -6.45 -3.69
N TRP A 68 -4.59 -6.53 -2.62
CA TRP A 68 -3.13 -6.61 -2.72
C TRP A 68 -2.67 -7.87 -3.48
N GLN A 69 -3.30 -9.02 -3.23
CA GLN A 69 -2.99 -10.26 -3.95
C GLN A 69 -3.28 -10.15 -5.45
N LEU A 70 -4.47 -9.64 -5.83
CA LEU A 70 -4.82 -9.47 -7.23
C LEU A 70 -3.91 -8.48 -7.94
N VAL A 71 -3.56 -7.38 -7.26
CA VAL A 71 -2.66 -6.34 -7.77
C VAL A 71 -1.25 -6.85 -8.04
N THR A 72 -0.75 -7.77 -7.20
CA THR A 72 0.61 -8.32 -7.33
C THR A 72 0.68 -9.51 -8.29
N ASP A 73 -0.42 -10.25 -8.45
CA ASP A 73 -0.55 -11.36 -9.40
C ASP A 73 -0.88 -10.89 -10.83
N ALA A 74 -1.74 -9.88 -10.96
CA ALA A 74 -2.22 -9.39 -12.24
C ALA A 74 -1.12 -8.74 -13.10
N PRO A 75 -1.27 -8.79 -14.44
CA PRO A 75 -0.34 -8.13 -15.36
C PRO A 75 -0.44 -6.59 -15.31
N SER A 76 -1.58 -6.04 -14.90
CA SER A 76 -1.82 -4.60 -14.77
C SER A 76 -2.86 -4.30 -13.68
N LEU A 77 -2.85 -3.06 -13.18
CA LEU A 77 -3.82 -2.58 -12.20
C LEU A 77 -5.27 -2.61 -12.74
N ASP A 78 -5.45 -2.40 -14.05
CA ASP A 78 -6.75 -2.45 -14.72
C ASP A 78 -7.39 -3.83 -14.66
N VAL A 79 -6.61 -4.86 -14.99
CA VAL A 79 -7.07 -6.25 -14.92
C VAL A 79 -7.42 -6.64 -13.48
N ALA A 80 -6.61 -6.20 -12.50
CA ALA A 80 -6.93 -6.43 -11.09
C ALA A 80 -8.23 -5.71 -10.68
N TYR A 81 -8.44 -4.48 -11.14
CA TYR A 81 -9.64 -3.70 -10.85
C TYR A 81 -10.90 -4.35 -11.44
N GLU A 82 -10.87 -4.80 -12.70
CA GLU A 82 -12.00 -5.50 -13.32
C GLU A 82 -12.35 -6.79 -12.58
N GLN A 83 -11.34 -7.57 -12.14
CA GLN A 83 -11.57 -8.77 -11.35
C GLN A 83 -12.19 -8.45 -9.98
N LEU A 84 -11.69 -7.42 -9.31
CA LEU A 84 -12.27 -6.94 -8.06
C LEU A 84 -13.72 -6.49 -8.25
N LEU A 85 -14.04 -5.80 -9.33
CA LEU A 85 -15.41 -5.35 -9.61
C LEU A 85 -16.36 -6.52 -9.91
N ALA A 86 -15.86 -7.61 -10.49
CA ALA A 86 -16.64 -8.83 -10.70
C ALA A 86 -16.80 -9.66 -9.42
N GLU A 87 -15.82 -9.62 -8.51
CA GLU A 87 -15.83 -10.38 -7.25
C GLU A 87 -16.61 -9.66 -6.14
N PHE A 88 -16.50 -8.34 -6.08
CA PHE A 88 -17.18 -7.49 -5.10
C PHE A 88 -18.38 -6.79 -5.78
N ASP A 89 -19.61 -7.13 -5.36
CA ASP A 89 -20.84 -6.46 -5.81
C ASP A 89 -20.96 -5.07 -5.16
N VAL A 90 -20.13 -4.12 -5.63
CA VAL A 90 -20.03 -2.76 -5.11
C VAL A 90 -20.02 -1.73 -6.24
N GLU A 91 -20.34 -0.48 -5.91
CA GLU A 91 -20.33 0.62 -6.88
C GLU A 91 -18.92 0.84 -7.47
N PRO A 92 -18.78 0.98 -8.80
CA PRO A 92 -17.50 1.13 -9.49
C PRO A 92 -16.68 2.31 -8.96
N GLU A 93 -17.31 3.46 -8.76
CA GLU A 93 -16.66 4.68 -8.27
C GLU A 93 -16.14 4.51 -6.84
N LEU A 94 -16.89 3.80 -6.01
CA LEU A 94 -16.50 3.51 -4.63
C LEU A 94 -15.30 2.56 -4.61
N LEU A 95 -15.38 1.47 -5.37
CA LEU A 95 -14.27 0.51 -5.48
C LEU A 95 -13.02 1.21 -5.99
N ARG A 96 -13.13 2.02 -7.04
CA ARG A 96 -12.01 2.74 -7.65
C ARG A 96 -11.34 3.67 -6.65
N SER A 97 -12.13 4.42 -5.87
CA SER A 97 -11.60 5.35 -4.87
C SER A 97 -10.86 4.61 -3.75
N ASN A 98 -11.47 3.55 -3.19
CA ASN A 98 -10.84 2.74 -2.15
C ASN A 98 -9.58 2.03 -2.66
N TYR A 99 -9.65 1.50 -3.88
CA TYR A 99 -8.53 0.82 -4.54
C TYR A 99 -7.33 1.75 -4.75
N LEU A 100 -7.56 2.94 -5.32
CA LEU A 100 -6.49 3.92 -5.52
C LEU A 100 -5.92 4.44 -4.19
N GLU A 101 -6.77 4.68 -3.19
CA GLU A 101 -6.31 5.08 -1.85
C GLU A 101 -5.42 4.01 -1.21
N LEU A 102 -5.80 2.73 -1.33
CA LEU A 102 -5.01 1.62 -0.79
C LEU A 102 -3.65 1.52 -1.49
N LEU A 103 -3.62 1.58 -2.82
CA LEU A 103 -2.38 1.52 -3.60
C LEU A 103 -1.44 2.68 -3.24
N ASP A 104 -1.97 3.90 -3.16
CA ASP A 104 -1.22 5.08 -2.78
C ASP A 104 -0.56 4.91 -1.40
N ARG A 105 -1.32 4.46 -0.40
CA ARG A 105 -0.78 4.18 0.93
C ARG A 105 0.31 3.11 0.93
N LEU A 106 0.13 2.04 0.17
CA LEU A 106 1.11 0.96 0.09
C LEU A 106 2.40 1.43 -0.60
N VAL A 107 2.29 2.24 -1.64
CA VAL A 107 3.45 2.82 -2.35
C VAL A 107 4.18 3.82 -1.45
N ASP A 108 3.45 4.72 -0.78
CA ASP A 108 4.01 5.70 0.16
C ASP A 108 4.76 5.03 1.32
N ASN A 109 4.27 3.88 1.79
CA ASN A 109 4.93 3.10 2.85
C ASN A 109 6.01 2.14 2.33
N GLY A 110 6.31 2.15 1.02
CA GLY A 110 7.32 1.29 0.41
C GLY A 110 6.98 -0.19 0.47
N LEU A 111 5.69 -0.52 0.59
CA LEU A 111 5.14 -1.88 0.63
C LEU A 111 4.79 -2.40 -0.76
N LEU A 112 4.66 -1.49 -1.72
CA LEU A 112 4.36 -1.77 -3.11
C LEU A 112 5.18 -0.84 -3.99
N GLN A 113 5.61 -1.33 -5.14
CA GLN A 113 6.24 -0.53 -6.18
C GLN A 113 5.44 -0.64 -7.47
N VAL A 114 5.27 0.48 -8.17
CA VAL A 114 4.60 0.52 -9.46
C VAL A 114 5.65 0.57 -10.56
N LEU A 115 5.52 -0.34 -11.51
CA LEU A 115 6.39 -0.51 -12.64
C LEU A 115 5.59 -0.14 -13.89
N PRO A 116 6.13 0.72 -14.76
CA PRO A 116 5.48 0.99 -16.03
C PRO A 116 5.36 -0.31 -16.81
N ALA A 117 4.20 -0.56 -17.41
CA ALA A 117 3.99 -1.68 -18.32
C ALA A 117 4.70 -1.43 -19.67
N ASN A 118 6.01 -1.21 -19.64
CA ASN A 118 6.83 -1.20 -20.83
C ASN A 118 7.49 -2.58 -21.01
N VAL A 119 7.07 -3.24 -22.09
CA VAL A 119 7.67 -4.35 -22.83
C VAL A 119 9.13 -4.67 -22.48
N GLY A 120 9.39 -5.94 -22.14
CA GLY A 120 10.68 -6.59 -22.40
C GLY A 120 11.38 -7.24 -21.21
N THR A 121 10.98 -8.46 -20.84
CA THR A 121 11.95 -9.46 -20.38
C THR A 121 11.46 -10.83 -20.82
N ALA A 122 11.70 -11.16 -22.09
CA ALA A 122 12.08 -12.53 -22.38
C ALA A 122 13.45 -12.73 -21.71
N PRO A 123 13.63 -13.71 -20.81
CA PRO A 123 14.96 -14.17 -20.53
C PRO A 123 15.43 -14.86 -21.82
N ALA A 124 16.25 -14.16 -22.60
CA ALA A 124 17.02 -14.81 -23.64
C ALA A 124 18.00 -15.74 -22.93
N ILE A 125 17.70 -17.04 -22.97
CA ILE A 125 18.67 -18.12 -22.83
C ILE A 125 18.86 -18.79 -24.18
#